data_AF-A0A9P7HVV1-F1
#
_entry.id   AF-A0A9P7HVV1-F1
#
_cell.length_a   1.000
_cell.length_b   1.000
_cell.length_c   1.000
_cell.angle_alpha   90.00
_cell.angle_beta   90.00
_cell.angle_gamma   90.00
#
_symmetry.space_group_name_H-M   'P 1'
#
loop_
_entity.id
_entity.type
_entity.pdbx_description
1 polymer ?
#
loop_
_entity_poly.entity_id
_entity_poly.type
_entity_poly.pdbx_seq_one_letter_code
_entity_poly.pdbx_strand_id
1 'polypeptide(L)'
;MPPKPKPKPKKRETKLEKEARLAKEAEDLRKAEEEATAAKEAQEKKDNAAKKRAKTARKKAEEAEKAKKEAEEAAKKDPEKDDSDSGGEDDFNSDEVDRIGRIVARDRDKDYSIQKKLLRKDLGDRFKYLPEEIHGKGTGDFDWTVERPTTQPDLTIWVFYHALKKCSYKGIEAIHLDIQGEPTEPCELKLREFKKGTMDPYAMTFSSQNADAMLRHLYGVLRSESEVCDKCKKENGALAECRVHLSKLTGCANCDWNHSGPQCSLSSSKRKHDGSDDNSESEPDSAVEAATELLDSLDRATCQSLSKFFKRATDSMKGKKKKAKKSKN
;
A
#
# COMPACT_ATOMS: atom_id res chain seq x y z
N MET A 1 45.98 -64.38 53.39
CA MET A 1 45.24 -63.99 52.18
C MET A 1 43.87 -63.48 52.59
N PRO A 2 43.50 -62.20 52.35
CA PRO A 2 42.15 -61.73 52.66
C PRO A 2 41.11 -62.38 51.73
N PRO A 3 39.89 -62.67 52.24
CA PRO A 3 38.86 -63.37 51.47
C PRO A 3 38.34 -62.49 50.32
N LYS A 4 38.20 -63.10 49.13
CA LYS A 4 37.67 -62.42 47.94
C LYS A 4 36.25 -61.89 48.22
N PRO A 5 35.95 -60.63 47.88
CA PRO A 5 34.61 -60.06 48.08
C PRO A 5 33.59 -60.83 47.23
N LYS A 6 32.50 -61.24 47.87
CA LYS A 6 31.39 -61.94 47.19
C LYS A 6 30.74 -60.99 46.18
N PRO A 7 30.39 -61.48 44.97
CA PRO A 7 29.73 -60.66 43.96
C PRO A 7 28.38 -60.17 44.47
N LYS A 8 28.16 -58.84 44.40
CA LYS A 8 26.88 -58.22 44.78
C LYS A 8 25.74 -58.75 43.88
N PRO A 9 24.55 -59.01 44.44
CA PRO A 9 23.42 -59.51 43.67
C PRO A 9 22.96 -58.48 42.63
N LYS A 10 22.82 -58.91 41.37
CA LYS A 10 22.24 -58.10 40.30
C LYS A 10 20.79 -57.77 40.65
N LYS A 11 20.49 -56.48 40.82
CA LYS A 11 19.14 -55.95 41.06
C LYS A 11 18.28 -56.33 39.85
N ARG A 12 17.27 -57.18 40.05
CA ARG A 12 16.32 -57.57 39.00
C ARG A 12 15.40 -56.38 38.74
N GLU A 13 15.46 -55.86 37.52
CA GLU A 13 14.56 -54.82 37.02
C GLU A 13 13.11 -55.32 37.11
N THR A 14 12.23 -54.52 37.70
CA THR A 14 10.83 -54.90 37.86
C THR A 14 10.10 -54.78 36.52
N LYS A 15 9.05 -55.60 36.32
CA LYS A 15 8.25 -55.57 35.09
C LYS A 15 7.71 -54.18 34.77
N LEU A 16 7.36 -53.41 35.80
CA LEU A 16 6.88 -52.03 35.73
C LEU A 16 7.97 -51.04 35.23
N GLU A 17 9.21 -51.19 35.68
CA GLU A 17 10.34 -50.36 35.19
C GLU A 17 10.63 -50.61 33.71
N LYS A 18 10.50 -51.87 33.26
CA LYS A 18 10.68 -52.23 31.85
C LYS A 18 9.58 -51.65 30.96
N GLU A 19 8.32 -51.68 31.40
CA GLU A 19 7.19 -51.09 30.67
C GLU A 19 7.28 -49.56 30.60
N ALA A 20 7.69 -48.89 31.69
CA ALA A 20 7.90 -47.44 31.69
C ALA A 20 9.03 -47.00 30.74
N ARG A 21 10.12 -47.79 30.65
CA ARG A 21 11.22 -47.51 29.73
C ARG A 21 10.78 -47.62 28.27
N LEU A 22 10.03 -48.66 27.93
CA LEU A 22 9.49 -48.86 26.57
C LEU A 22 8.49 -47.76 26.18
N ALA A 23 7.64 -47.30 27.12
CA ALA A 23 6.72 -46.20 26.87
C ALA A 23 7.45 -44.89 26.57
N LYS A 24 8.53 -44.60 27.31
CA LYS A 24 9.36 -43.41 27.08
C LYS A 24 10.09 -43.47 25.74
N GLU A 25 10.67 -44.62 25.41
CA GLU A 25 11.34 -44.84 24.11
C GLU A 25 10.37 -44.67 22.93
N ALA A 26 9.13 -45.12 23.07
CA ALA A 26 8.08 -44.91 22.07
C ALA A 26 7.67 -43.43 21.93
N GLU A 27 7.62 -42.67 23.02
CA GLU A 27 7.33 -41.22 22.97
C GLU A 27 8.47 -40.44 22.31
N ASP A 28 9.72 -40.78 22.64
CA ASP A 28 10.91 -40.14 22.06
C ASP A 28 11.01 -40.43 20.55
N LEU A 29 10.68 -41.65 20.11
CA LEU A 29 10.59 -41.98 18.69
C LEU A 29 9.51 -41.17 17.97
N ARG A 30 8.33 -40.99 18.57
CA ARG A 30 7.26 -40.17 17.98
C ARG A 30 7.65 -38.70 17.84
N LYS A 31 8.33 -38.14 18.84
CA LYS A 31 8.85 -36.76 18.77
C LYS A 31 9.90 -36.61 17.68
N ALA A 32 10.81 -37.57 17.56
CA ALA A 32 11.82 -37.57 16.50
C ALA A 32 11.20 -37.65 15.09
N GLU A 33 10.13 -38.44 14.90
CA GLU A 33 9.39 -38.49 13.63
C GLU A 33 8.66 -37.18 13.32
N GLU A 34 8.05 -36.52 14.31
CA GLU A 34 7.40 -35.23 14.15
C GLU A 34 8.42 -34.13 13.77
N GLU A 35 9.58 -34.09 14.42
CA GLU A 35 10.65 -33.16 14.07
C GLU A 35 11.22 -33.43 12.66
N ALA A 36 11.38 -34.70 12.28
CA ALA A 36 11.84 -35.08 10.95
C ALA A 36 10.85 -34.68 9.84
N THR A 37 9.55 -34.80 10.10
CA THR A 37 8.51 -34.36 9.13
C THR A 37 8.46 -32.84 9.03
N ALA A 38 8.52 -32.12 10.15
CA ALA A 38 8.59 -30.65 10.15
C ALA A 38 9.84 -30.11 9.42
N ALA A 39 11.00 -30.78 9.58
CA ALA A 39 12.23 -30.42 8.88
C ALA A 39 12.10 -30.60 7.35
N LYS A 40 11.46 -31.70 6.90
CA LYS A 40 11.19 -31.93 5.47
C LYS A 40 10.25 -30.89 4.88
N GLU A 41 9.17 -30.53 5.57
CA GLU A 41 8.25 -29.47 5.11
C GLU A 41 8.94 -28.10 5.05
N ALA A 42 9.81 -27.79 6.02
CA ALA A 42 10.57 -26.55 6.02
C ALA A 42 11.56 -26.49 4.85
N GLN A 43 12.19 -27.61 4.50
CA GLN A 43 13.07 -27.70 3.35
C GLN A 43 12.30 -27.56 2.03
N GLU A 44 11.16 -28.22 1.88
CA GLU A 44 10.33 -28.11 0.69
C GLU A 44 9.82 -26.66 0.47
N LYS A 45 9.46 -25.96 1.55
CA LYS A 45 9.09 -24.54 1.49
C LYS A 45 10.25 -23.67 0.99
N LYS A 46 11.49 -23.94 1.42
CA LYS A 46 12.69 -23.23 0.96
C LYS A 46 12.96 -23.50 -0.52
N ASP A 47 12.86 -24.75 -0.95
CA ASP A 47 13.10 -25.15 -2.35
C ASP A 47 12.04 -24.55 -3.29
N ASN A 48 10.78 -24.52 -2.87
CA ASN A 48 9.69 -23.88 -3.61
C ASN A 48 9.88 -22.35 -3.69
N ALA A 49 10.36 -21.71 -2.63
CA ALA A 49 10.70 -20.29 -2.64
C ALA A 49 11.88 -19.99 -3.58
N ALA A 50 12.91 -20.85 -3.59
CA ALA A 50 14.05 -20.74 -4.49
C ALA A 50 13.64 -20.90 -5.96
N LYS A 51 12.80 -21.90 -6.28
CA LYS A 51 12.25 -22.10 -7.63
C LYS A 51 11.44 -20.89 -8.10
N LYS A 52 10.61 -20.29 -7.23
CA LYS A 52 9.87 -19.06 -7.56
C LYS A 52 10.81 -17.89 -7.87
N ARG A 53 11.85 -17.68 -7.05
CA ARG A 53 12.85 -16.63 -7.29
C ARG A 53 13.61 -16.84 -8.61
N ALA A 54 14.01 -18.07 -8.91
CA ALA A 54 14.67 -18.39 -10.18
C ALA A 54 13.75 -18.14 -11.39
N LYS A 55 12.47 -18.49 -11.30
CA LYS A 55 11.49 -18.22 -12.37
C LYS A 55 11.30 -16.72 -12.59
N THR A 56 11.20 -15.92 -11.51
CA THR A 56 11.08 -14.45 -11.62
C THR A 56 12.34 -13.83 -12.22
N ALA A 57 13.54 -14.29 -11.82
CA ALA A 57 14.80 -13.80 -12.37
C ALA A 57 14.93 -14.10 -13.87
N ARG A 58 14.52 -15.31 -14.31
CA ARG A 58 14.52 -15.67 -15.72
C ARG A 58 13.56 -14.80 -16.54
N LYS A 59 12.35 -14.54 -16.04
CA LYS A 59 11.38 -13.66 -16.71
C LYS A 59 11.92 -12.24 -16.87
N LYS A 60 12.55 -11.69 -15.83
CA LYS A 60 13.18 -10.36 -15.89
C LYS A 60 14.34 -10.29 -16.88
N ALA A 61 15.14 -11.35 -16.98
CA ALA A 61 16.24 -11.41 -17.94
C ALA A 61 15.71 -11.45 -19.40
N GLU A 62 14.63 -12.19 -19.63
CA GLU A 62 13.97 -12.27 -20.94
C GLU A 62 13.31 -10.93 -21.34
N GLU A 63 12.65 -10.25 -20.40
CA GLU A 63 12.09 -8.90 -20.63
C GLU A 63 13.20 -7.88 -20.93
N ALA A 64 14.34 -7.94 -20.23
CA ALA A 64 15.48 -7.06 -20.48
C ALA A 64 16.14 -7.32 -21.85
N GLU A 65 16.23 -8.59 -22.29
CA GLU A 65 16.75 -8.93 -23.61
C GLU A 65 15.80 -8.45 -24.72
N LYS A 66 14.48 -8.60 -24.52
CA LYS A 66 13.47 -8.09 -25.46
C LYS A 66 13.54 -6.58 -25.60
N ALA A 67 13.59 -5.84 -24.49
CA ALA A 67 13.74 -4.38 -24.49
C ALA A 67 15.02 -3.93 -25.20
N LYS A 68 16.12 -4.69 -25.04
CA LYS A 68 17.38 -4.39 -25.73
C LYS A 68 17.27 -4.58 -27.25
N LYS A 69 16.56 -5.62 -27.72
CA LYS A 69 16.32 -5.85 -29.16
C LYS A 69 15.42 -4.77 -29.76
N GLU A 70 14.36 -4.38 -29.05
CA GLU A 70 13.46 -3.31 -29.49
C GLU A 70 14.18 -1.96 -29.60
N ALA A 71 15.07 -1.65 -28.65
CA ALA A 71 15.91 -0.45 -28.71
C ALA A 71 16.92 -0.47 -29.88
N GLU A 72 17.50 -1.63 -30.19
CA GLU A 72 18.43 -1.78 -31.32
C GLU A 72 17.72 -1.71 -32.68
N GLU A 73 16.48 -2.20 -32.78
CA GLU A 73 15.65 -2.11 -33.99
C GLU A 73 15.13 -0.69 -34.22
N ALA A 74 14.77 0.04 -33.15
CA ALA A 74 14.43 1.46 -33.24
C ALA A 74 15.61 2.32 -33.69
N ALA A 75 16.84 1.98 -33.29
CA ALA A 75 18.05 2.70 -33.69
C ALA A 75 18.50 2.43 -35.15
N LYS A 76 17.95 1.39 -35.82
CA LYS A 76 18.27 1.04 -37.22
C LYS A 76 17.28 1.60 -38.24
N LYS A 77 16.20 2.26 -37.79
CA LYS A 77 15.31 3.01 -38.68
C LYS A 77 15.83 4.45 -38.78
N ASP A 78 16.76 4.67 -39.72
CA ASP A 78 17.02 6.02 -40.22
C ASP A 78 15.75 6.55 -40.89
N PRO A 79 15.30 7.78 -40.56
CA PRO A 79 14.28 8.45 -41.36
C PRO A 79 14.94 8.97 -42.64
N GLU A 80 14.57 8.40 -43.78
CA GLU A 80 14.70 9.10 -45.05
C GLU A 80 13.99 10.46 -44.90
N LYS A 81 14.78 11.53 -45.04
CA LYS A 81 14.29 12.90 -45.10
C LYS A 81 13.47 13.05 -46.37
N ASP A 82 12.15 13.06 -46.23
CA ASP A 82 11.26 13.70 -47.19
C ASP A 82 10.85 15.06 -46.59
N ASP A 83 11.28 16.11 -47.27
CA ASP A 83 10.92 17.49 -47.00
C ASP A 83 9.43 17.68 -47.33
N SER A 84 8.54 17.40 -46.37
CA SER A 84 7.16 17.88 -46.43
C SER A 84 6.66 18.28 -45.06
N ASP A 85 6.79 19.58 -44.82
CA ASP A 85 5.85 20.46 -44.12
C ASP A 85 4.55 19.79 -43.61
N SER A 86 4.53 19.40 -42.34
CA SER A 86 3.31 19.42 -41.52
C SER A 86 3.71 19.51 -40.04
N GLY A 87 3.48 20.67 -39.44
CA GLY A 87 3.67 20.92 -38.02
C GLY A 87 2.80 20.00 -37.16
N GLY A 88 3.48 19.18 -36.36
CA GLY A 88 2.93 18.46 -35.22
C GLY A 88 4.05 18.36 -34.19
N GLU A 89 4.00 19.24 -33.19
CA GLU A 89 4.92 19.25 -32.07
C GLU A 89 4.61 18.02 -31.19
N ASP A 90 5.21 16.87 -31.52
CA ASP A 90 5.32 15.75 -30.58
C ASP A 90 6.41 16.10 -29.56
N ASP A 91 6.01 16.87 -28.55
CA ASP A 91 6.80 17.17 -27.35
C ASP A 91 7.16 15.86 -26.62
N PHE A 92 8.25 15.21 -27.04
CA PHE A 92 8.93 14.24 -26.20
C PHE A 92 9.35 14.96 -24.92
N ASN A 93 8.67 14.64 -23.82
CA ASN A 93 8.86 15.23 -22.50
C ASN A 93 10.26 14.90 -21.97
N SER A 94 11.27 15.67 -22.38
CA SER A 94 12.68 15.47 -22.05
C SER A 94 12.94 15.34 -20.54
N ASP A 95 12.14 16.06 -19.74
CA ASP A 95 12.15 15.99 -18.28
C ASP A 95 11.82 14.60 -17.73
N GLU A 96 10.94 13.85 -18.40
CA GLU A 96 10.53 12.51 -17.98
C GLU A 96 11.61 11.47 -18.28
N VAL A 97 12.29 11.60 -19.43
CA VAL A 97 13.45 10.77 -19.77
C VAL A 97 14.59 11.01 -18.77
N ASP A 98 14.86 12.26 -18.44
CA ASP A 98 15.87 12.62 -17.44
C ASP A 98 15.52 12.09 -16.04
N ARG A 99 14.24 12.15 -15.67
CA ARG A 99 13.75 11.56 -14.40
C ARG A 99 13.98 10.06 -14.35
N ILE A 100 13.63 9.33 -15.41
CA ILE A 100 13.86 7.88 -15.50
C ILE A 100 15.36 7.57 -15.43
N GLY A 101 16.20 8.37 -16.10
CA GLY A 101 17.66 8.24 -16.02
C GLY A 101 18.20 8.37 -14.59
N ARG A 102 17.74 9.36 -13.83
CA ARG A 102 18.10 9.55 -12.41
C ARG A 102 17.68 8.36 -11.55
N ILE A 103 16.47 7.85 -11.75
CA ILE A 103 15.93 6.69 -11.02
C ILE A 103 16.81 5.45 -11.25
N VAL A 104 17.12 5.13 -12.51
CA VAL A 104 17.92 3.95 -12.86
C VAL A 104 19.34 4.04 -12.30
N ALA A 105 19.92 5.25 -12.28
CA ALA A 105 21.23 5.48 -11.69
C ALA A 105 21.23 5.22 -10.17
N ARG A 106 20.21 5.69 -9.43
CA ARG A 106 20.08 5.50 -7.98
C ARG A 106 19.86 4.04 -7.58
N ASP A 107 19.09 3.28 -8.36
CA ASP A 107 18.82 1.87 -8.04
C ASP A 107 20.09 0.98 -8.11
N ARG A 108 21.18 1.47 -8.72
CA ARG A 108 22.51 0.82 -8.70
C ARG A 108 23.32 1.14 -7.44
N ASP A 109 22.92 2.14 -6.66
CA ASP A 109 23.56 2.52 -5.42
C ASP A 109 23.16 1.55 -4.29
N LYS A 110 24.16 1.02 -3.57
CA LYS A 110 23.97 0.08 -2.47
C LYS A 110 23.30 0.76 -1.28
N ASP A 111 23.62 2.01 -1.00
CA ASP A 111 23.09 2.74 0.16
C ASP A 111 21.62 3.07 -0.07
N TYR A 112 21.27 3.52 -1.27
CA TYR A 112 19.89 3.71 -1.71
C TYR A 112 19.07 2.41 -1.58
N SER A 113 19.62 1.27 -2.02
CA SER A 113 18.97 -0.03 -1.90
C SER A 113 18.71 -0.44 -0.44
N ILE A 114 19.62 -0.10 0.48
CA ILE A 114 19.46 -0.36 1.92
C ILE A 114 18.34 0.52 2.48
N GLN A 115 18.32 1.82 2.16
CA GLN A 115 17.27 2.74 2.60
C GLN A 115 15.88 2.31 2.12
N LYS A 116 15.76 1.91 0.85
CA LYS A 116 14.51 1.39 0.26
C LYS A 116 14.00 0.15 1.02
N LYS A 117 14.90 -0.72 1.49
CA LYS A 117 14.55 -1.90 2.31
C LYS A 117 14.07 -1.50 3.71
N LEU A 118 14.70 -0.50 4.33
CA LEU A 118 14.28 0.02 5.63
C LEU A 118 12.88 0.66 5.55
N LEU A 119 12.64 1.48 4.54
CA LEU A 119 11.34 2.08 4.26
C LEU A 119 10.26 1.02 4.02
N ARG A 120 10.57 -0.03 3.25
CA ARG A 120 9.65 -1.14 3.02
C ARG A 120 9.28 -1.86 4.32
N LYS A 121 10.24 -2.00 5.25
CA LYS A 121 9.99 -2.61 6.56
C LYS A 121 9.08 -1.73 7.42
N ASP A 122 9.27 -0.42 7.39
CA ASP A 122 8.47 0.51 8.21
C ASP A 122 7.06 0.73 7.67
N LEU A 123 6.90 0.89 6.35
CA LEU A 123 5.60 1.11 5.70
C LEU A 123 4.82 -0.19 5.42
N GLY A 124 5.49 -1.34 5.37
CA GLY A 124 4.87 -2.62 5.03
C GLY A 124 4.20 -2.57 3.65
N ASP A 125 2.94 -2.99 3.59
CA ASP A 125 2.14 -3.01 2.35
C ASP A 125 1.90 -1.61 1.76
N ARG A 126 2.08 -0.54 2.54
CA ARG A 126 1.90 0.84 2.08
C ARG A 126 3.09 1.35 1.29
N PHE A 127 4.21 0.64 1.32
CA PHE A 127 5.42 1.02 0.60
C PHE A 127 5.17 1.19 -0.91
N LYS A 128 4.25 0.43 -1.50
CA LYS A 128 3.89 0.54 -2.92
C LYS A 128 3.25 1.87 -3.33
N TYR A 129 2.81 2.67 -2.36
CA TYR A 129 2.25 3.99 -2.61
C TYR A 129 3.27 5.11 -2.40
N LEU A 130 4.54 4.78 -2.07
CA LEU A 130 5.60 5.75 -1.95
C LEU A 130 6.25 5.95 -3.33
N PRO A 131 6.16 7.15 -3.94
CA PRO A 131 6.85 7.44 -5.18
C PRO A 131 8.37 7.29 -5.03
N GLU A 132 9.06 6.97 -6.11
CA GLU A 132 10.53 6.88 -6.09
C GLU A 132 11.18 8.26 -5.96
N GLU A 133 10.55 9.28 -6.53
CA GLU A 133 11.00 10.68 -6.50
C GLU A 133 9.80 11.60 -6.24
N ILE A 134 9.98 12.58 -5.37
CA ILE A 134 9.02 13.66 -5.09
C ILE A 134 9.77 14.98 -5.30
N HIS A 135 9.31 15.79 -6.25
CA HIS A 135 9.86 17.10 -6.61
C HIS A 135 11.38 17.08 -6.83
N GLY A 136 11.86 16.15 -7.65
CA GLY A 136 13.30 16.02 -7.95
C GLY A 136 14.10 15.20 -6.94
N LYS A 137 13.57 14.97 -5.74
CA LYS A 137 14.30 14.32 -4.63
C LYS A 137 13.92 12.86 -4.48
N GLY A 138 14.92 11.98 -4.54
CA GLY A 138 14.75 10.54 -4.35
C GLY A 138 14.29 10.23 -2.93
N THR A 139 13.22 9.47 -2.77
CA THR A 139 12.67 9.15 -1.44
C THR A 139 13.60 8.25 -0.62
N GLY A 140 14.44 7.45 -1.28
CA GLY A 140 15.50 6.68 -0.61
C GLY A 140 16.66 7.54 -0.07
N ASP A 141 16.87 8.75 -0.60
CA ASP A 141 17.95 9.67 -0.18
C ASP A 141 17.52 10.63 0.94
N PHE A 142 16.22 10.65 1.25
CA PHE A 142 15.68 11.53 2.28
C PHE A 142 16.06 11.02 3.68
N ASP A 143 16.51 11.91 4.56
CA ASP A 143 16.76 11.57 5.96
C ASP A 143 15.43 11.45 6.73
N TRP A 144 14.95 10.22 6.88
CA TRP A 144 13.71 9.93 7.59
C TRP A 144 13.80 10.07 9.11
N THR A 145 14.99 10.34 9.66
CA THR A 145 15.22 10.55 11.09
C THR A 145 15.17 12.03 11.49
N VAL A 146 15.18 12.93 10.50
CA VAL A 146 15.14 14.37 10.73
C VAL A 146 13.84 14.80 11.40
N GLU A 147 13.95 15.77 12.32
CA GLU A 147 12.78 16.50 12.81
C GLU A 147 12.10 17.24 11.65
N ARG A 148 10.81 17.58 11.81
CA ARG A 148 9.97 18.20 10.77
C ARG A 148 10.75 19.29 9.99
N PRO A 149 11.03 19.08 8.69
CA PRO A 149 11.64 20.11 7.85
C PRO A 149 10.73 21.34 7.73
N THR A 150 11.32 22.51 7.52
CA THR A 150 10.59 23.78 7.36
C THR A 150 10.51 24.25 5.91
N THR A 151 11.30 23.68 5.02
CA THR A 151 11.43 24.10 3.62
C THR A 151 10.93 23.02 2.66
N GLN A 152 10.51 23.45 1.48
CA GLN A 152 10.16 22.57 0.37
C GLN A 152 11.40 22.16 -0.41
N PRO A 153 11.42 20.97 -1.06
CA PRO A 153 10.38 19.93 -1.08
C PRO A 153 10.37 19.01 0.15
N ASP A 154 11.34 19.15 1.04
CA ASP A 154 11.58 18.25 2.18
C ASP A 154 10.39 18.14 3.13
N LEU A 155 9.70 19.25 3.35
CA LEU A 155 8.48 19.28 4.14
C LEU A 155 7.38 18.42 3.49
N THR A 156 7.16 18.50 2.18
CA THR A 156 6.19 17.67 1.46
C THR A 156 6.53 16.18 1.59
N ILE A 157 7.80 15.81 1.41
CA ILE A 157 8.26 14.42 1.52
C ILE A 157 8.03 13.85 2.91
N TRP A 158 8.43 14.61 3.94
CA TRP A 158 8.26 14.24 5.34
C TRP A 158 6.77 14.06 5.66
N VAL A 159 5.94 15.03 5.29
CA VAL A 159 4.49 15.02 5.55
C VAL A 159 3.80 13.86 4.84
N PHE A 160 4.13 13.61 3.58
CA PHE A 160 3.58 12.51 2.81
C PHE A 160 3.85 11.17 3.48
N TYR A 161 5.09 10.92 3.92
CA TYR A 161 5.46 9.69 4.62
C TYR A 161 4.71 9.48 5.93
N HIS A 162 4.65 10.51 6.78
CA HIS A 162 3.94 10.40 8.07
C HIS A 162 2.43 10.24 7.88
N ALA A 163 1.85 10.87 6.85
CA ALA A 163 0.47 10.65 6.46
C ALA A 163 0.28 9.20 5.96
N LEU A 164 1.11 8.72 5.05
CA LEU A 164 1.04 7.36 4.52
C LEU A 164 1.16 6.30 5.62
N LYS A 165 1.99 6.52 6.65
CA LYS A 165 2.14 5.60 7.78
C LYS A 165 0.88 5.48 8.64
N LYS A 166 0.08 6.55 8.74
CA LYS A 166 -1.04 6.63 9.70
C LYS A 166 -2.43 6.73 9.07
N CYS A 167 -2.51 6.93 7.75
CA CYS A 167 -3.79 7.04 7.05
C CYS A 167 -4.65 5.79 7.23
N SER A 168 -5.96 5.96 7.08
CA SER A 168 -6.89 4.85 6.92
C SER A 168 -6.87 4.35 5.47
N TYR A 169 -7.70 3.35 5.18
CA TYR A 169 -7.92 2.90 3.80
C TYR A 169 -8.49 4.03 2.91
N LYS A 170 -9.27 4.95 3.49
CA LYS A 170 -9.84 6.11 2.77
C LYS A 170 -8.77 7.08 2.29
N GLY A 171 -7.73 7.30 3.10
CA GLY A 171 -6.60 8.14 2.69
C GLY A 171 -5.79 7.49 1.56
N ILE A 172 -5.66 6.16 1.55
CA ILE A 172 -4.98 5.44 0.46
C ILE A 172 -5.77 5.60 -0.85
N GLU A 173 -7.10 5.55 -0.80
CA GLU A 173 -7.94 5.79 -1.98
C GLU A 173 -7.78 7.21 -2.57
N ALA A 174 -7.20 8.15 -1.82
CA ALA A 174 -6.91 9.49 -2.33
C ALA A 174 -5.67 9.53 -3.23
N ILE A 175 -4.78 8.53 -3.15
CA ILE A 175 -3.54 8.49 -3.92
C ILE A 175 -3.87 8.07 -5.35
N HIS A 176 -3.59 8.94 -6.31
CA HIS A 176 -3.75 8.63 -7.72
C HIS A 176 -2.60 7.73 -8.18
N LEU A 177 -2.95 6.68 -8.91
CA LEU A 177 -2.00 5.81 -9.58
C LEU A 177 -2.10 6.08 -11.09
N ASP A 178 -0.96 6.07 -11.77
CA ASP A 178 -0.90 6.19 -13.23
C ASP A 178 -1.33 4.88 -13.94
N ILE A 179 -1.23 4.88 -15.27
CA ILE A 179 -1.60 3.73 -16.13
C ILE A 179 -0.73 2.49 -15.81
N GLN A 180 0.48 2.68 -15.28
CA GLN A 180 1.39 1.61 -14.91
C GLN A 180 1.16 1.11 -13.46
N GLY A 181 0.28 1.78 -12.72
CA GLY A 181 -0.04 1.46 -11.33
C GLY A 181 0.94 2.06 -10.32
N GLU A 182 1.80 2.99 -10.75
CA GLU A 182 2.73 3.72 -9.90
C GLU A 182 2.06 4.99 -9.33
N PRO A 183 2.36 5.40 -8.09
CA PRO A 183 1.78 6.60 -7.51
C PRO A 183 2.25 7.83 -8.27
N THR A 184 1.30 8.68 -8.67
CA THR A 184 1.61 9.97 -9.28
C THR A 184 2.35 10.86 -8.28
N GLU A 185 3.02 11.90 -8.77
CA GLU A 185 3.71 12.83 -7.89
C GLU A 185 2.71 13.61 -7.01
N PRO A 186 2.91 13.68 -5.68
CA PRO A 186 2.07 14.50 -4.82
C PRO A 186 2.26 15.99 -5.14
N CYS A 187 1.20 16.77 -4.99
CA CYS A 187 1.29 18.22 -5.04
C CYS A 187 2.11 18.78 -3.87
N GLU A 188 2.79 19.90 -4.09
CA GLU A 188 3.54 20.59 -3.05
C GLU A 188 2.63 21.01 -1.89
N LEU A 189 3.06 20.74 -0.65
CA LEU A 189 2.31 21.12 0.54
C LEU A 189 2.29 22.64 0.71
N LYS A 190 1.10 23.23 0.70
CA LYS A 190 0.92 24.65 1.03
C LYS A 190 0.17 24.80 2.34
N LEU A 191 0.93 25.15 3.38
CA LEU A 191 0.37 25.50 4.69
C LEU A 191 -0.07 26.95 4.69
N ARG A 192 -1.14 27.25 5.43
CA ARG A 192 -1.62 28.62 5.59
C ARG A 192 -0.61 29.42 6.42
N GLU A 193 -0.30 30.64 5.97
CA GLU A 193 0.51 31.58 6.75
C GLU A 193 -0.22 31.98 8.04
N PHE A 194 0.53 31.99 9.14
CA PHE A 194 -0.05 32.20 10.45
C PHE A 194 -0.22 33.69 10.75
N LYS A 195 -1.45 34.12 11.09
CA LYS A 195 -1.68 35.45 11.69
C LYS A 195 -1.24 35.40 13.16
N LYS A 196 -0.13 36.06 13.51
CA LYS A 196 0.46 36.13 14.87
C LYS A 196 -0.60 36.20 15.98
N GLY A 197 -0.60 35.26 16.93
CA GLY A 197 -1.34 35.40 18.20
C GLY A 197 -2.04 34.16 18.77
N THR A 198 -2.22 33.10 17.98
CA THR A 198 -2.78 31.81 18.45
C THR A 198 -1.75 30.69 18.28
N MET A 199 -2.01 29.51 18.85
CA MET A 199 -1.09 28.36 18.97
C MET A 199 -0.23 28.03 17.75
N ASP A 200 0.94 27.45 18.04
CA ASP A 200 1.93 26.81 17.15
C ASP A 200 1.43 26.41 15.75
N PRO A 201 2.28 26.60 14.71
CA PRO A 201 1.93 26.36 13.30
C PRO A 201 1.33 24.97 13.14
N TYR A 202 0.00 24.91 13.05
CA TYR A 202 -0.86 23.71 13.13
C TYR A 202 -0.03 22.48 13.47
N ALA A 203 0.12 22.16 14.77
CA ALA A 203 0.89 20.99 15.18
C ALA A 203 0.46 19.81 14.32
N MET A 204 1.32 19.40 13.37
CA MET A 204 1.02 18.42 12.33
C MET A 204 0.99 17.05 13.00
N THR A 205 -0.08 16.84 13.74
CA THR A 205 -0.37 15.64 14.49
C THR A 205 -1.11 14.73 13.53
N PHE A 206 -0.39 13.73 13.04
CA PHE A 206 -0.97 12.71 12.16
C PHE A 206 -1.79 11.74 13.01
N SER A 207 -3.00 12.14 13.39
CA SER A 207 -4.07 11.17 13.64
C SER A 207 -4.44 10.48 12.32
N SER A 208 -5.14 9.35 12.37
CA SER A 208 -5.54 8.64 11.14
C SER A 208 -6.36 9.53 10.20
N GLN A 209 -7.23 10.38 10.77
CA GLN A 209 -8.02 11.33 10.00
C GLN A 209 -7.18 12.49 9.44
N ASN A 210 -6.29 13.08 10.22
CA ASN A 210 -5.43 14.15 9.72
C ASN A 210 -4.48 13.64 8.62
N ALA A 211 -4.06 12.38 8.73
CA ALA A 211 -3.34 11.70 7.66
C ALA A 211 -4.20 11.53 6.39
N ASP A 212 -5.46 11.13 6.51
CA ASP A 212 -6.39 11.07 5.36
C ASP A 212 -6.63 12.45 4.73
N ALA A 213 -6.83 13.48 5.56
CA ALA A 213 -6.97 14.86 5.13
C ALA A 213 -5.72 15.35 4.41
N MET A 214 -4.54 14.98 4.89
CA MET A 214 -3.27 15.34 4.27
C MET A 214 -3.08 14.65 2.91
N LEU A 215 -3.33 13.35 2.80
CA LEU A 215 -3.27 12.66 1.50
C LEU A 215 -4.29 13.25 0.51
N ARG A 216 -5.49 13.60 0.98
CA ARG A 216 -6.48 14.33 0.18
C ARG A 216 -5.98 15.71 -0.26
N HIS A 217 -5.16 16.39 0.54
CA HIS A 217 -4.58 17.66 0.11
C HIS A 217 -3.51 17.42 -0.96
N LEU A 218 -2.63 16.45 -0.76
CA LEU A 218 -1.51 16.20 -1.68
C LEU A 218 -1.97 15.67 -3.06
N TYR A 219 -3.07 14.92 -3.12
CA TYR A 219 -3.57 14.33 -4.38
C TYR A 219 -4.94 14.86 -4.82
N GLY A 220 -5.57 15.70 -4.01
CA GLY A 220 -6.89 16.25 -4.33
C GLY A 220 -6.81 17.35 -5.39
N VAL A 221 -7.94 17.54 -6.05
CA VAL A 221 -8.13 18.58 -7.06
C VAL A 221 -8.38 19.92 -6.38
N LEU A 222 -7.64 20.93 -6.81
CA LEU A 222 -7.81 22.31 -6.38
C LEU A 222 -9.16 22.85 -6.84
N ARG A 223 -9.93 23.42 -5.93
CA ARG A 223 -11.17 24.14 -6.27
C ARG A 223 -10.84 25.56 -6.67
N SER A 224 -11.54 26.06 -7.69
CA SER A 224 -11.51 27.47 -8.06
C SER A 224 -12.05 28.34 -6.92
N GLU A 225 -11.66 29.62 -6.88
CA GLU A 225 -11.99 30.54 -5.78
C GLU A 225 -13.50 30.69 -5.53
N SER A 226 -14.32 30.60 -6.59
CA SER A 226 -15.78 30.65 -6.49
C SER A 226 -16.36 29.39 -5.83
N GLU A 227 -15.68 28.25 -5.99
CA GLU A 227 -16.12 26.92 -5.62
C GLU A 227 -15.49 26.35 -4.34
N VAL A 228 -14.64 27.10 -3.64
CA VAL A 228 -14.10 26.67 -2.36
C VAL A 228 -15.21 26.59 -1.29
N CYS A 229 -15.07 25.69 -0.32
CA CYS A 229 -16.09 25.54 0.73
C CYS A 229 -16.14 26.75 1.68
N ASP A 230 -17.26 26.96 2.37
CA ASP A 230 -17.47 28.13 3.24
C ASP A 230 -16.45 28.23 4.37
N LYS A 231 -15.93 27.09 4.85
CA LYS A 231 -14.87 27.07 5.86
C LYS A 231 -13.54 27.54 5.28
N CYS A 232 -13.20 27.10 4.07
CA CYS A 232 -12.01 27.56 3.37
C CYS A 232 -12.10 29.04 2.98
N LYS A 233 -13.28 29.55 2.58
CA LYS A 233 -13.52 31.00 2.35
C LYS A 233 -13.24 31.82 3.59
N LYS A 234 -13.63 31.31 4.76
CA LYS A 234 -13.39 31.92 6.07
C LYS A 234 -12.00 31.67 6.64
N GLU A 235 -11.06 31.19 5.82
CA GLU A 235 -9.69 30.89 6.23
C GLU A 235 -9.56 29.84 7.35
N ASN A 236 -10.57 28.99 7.55
CA ASN A 236 -10.55 27.96 8.59
C ASN A 236 -9.85 26.69 8.09
N GLY A 237 -8.73 26.33 8.75
CA GLY A 237 -8.03 25.07 8.52
C GLY A 237 -6.52 25.23 8.34
N ALA A 238 -5.80 24.11 8.44
CA ALA A 238 -4.34 24.08 8.41
C ALA A 238 -3.73 24.34 7.03
N LEU A 239 -4.50 24.04 5.98
CA LEU A 239 -4.02 23.99 4.62
C LEU A 239 -4.44 25.28 3.90
N ALA A 240 -3.53 25.83 3.09
CA ALA A 240 -3.80 27.06 2.35
C ALA A 240 -4.90 26.84 1.31
N GLU A 241 -4.91 25.68 0.66
CA GLU A 241 -5.77 25.40 -0.49
C GLU A 241 -6.97 24.50 -0.14
N CYS A 242 -8.11 24.77 -0.78
CA CYS A 242 -9.29 23.93 -0.70
C CYS A 242 -9.23 22.82 -1.75
N ARG A 243 -8.75 21.64 -1.35
CA ARG A 243 -8.66 20.47 -2.23
C ARG A 243 -9.68 19.39 -1.87
N VAL A 244 -10.29 18.81 -2.89
CA VAL A 244 -11.28 17.73 -2.78
C VAL A 244 -10.83 16.50 -3.52
N HIS A 245 -11.25 15.32 -3.07
CA HIS A 245 -11.03 14.09 -3.82
C HIS A 245 -12.24 13.81 -4.71
N LEU A 246 -12.01 13.40 -5.97
CA LEU A 246 -13.08 13.32 -6.97
C LEU A 246 -13.98 12.10 -6.81
N SER A 247 -13.49 10.97 -6.28
CA SER A 247 -14.18 9.70 -6.50
C SER A 247 -15.03 9.18 -5.33
N LYS A 248 -14.68 9.42 -4.06
CA LYS A 248 -15.34 8.72 -2.93
C LYS A 248 -15.38 9.44 -1.58
N LEU A 249 -14.63 10.54 -1.42
CA LEU A 249 -14.51 11.20 -0.13
C LEU A 249 -15.33 12.48 -0.12
N THR A 250 -16.25 12.61 0.82
CA THR A 250 -17.08 13.81 0.94
C THR A 250 -16.29 14.93 1.62
N GLY A 251 -16.38 16.13 1.05
CA GLY A 251 -15.78 17.35 1.59
C GLY A 251 -14.28 17.54 1.30
N CYS A 252 -13.79 18.75 1.60
CA CYS A 252 -12.39 19.13 1.35
C CYS A 252 -11.43 18.71 2.48
N ALA A 253 -10.13 18.69 2.18
CA ALA A 253 -9.07 18.35 3.13
C ALA A 253 -9.12 19.17 4.43
N ASN A 254 -9.33 20.48 4.34
CA ASN A 254 -9.45 21.36 5.52
C ASN A 254 -10.66 21.00 6.41
N CYS A 255 -11.77 20.57 5.83
CA CYS A 255 -12.92 20.14 6.61
C CYS A 255 -12.73 18.75 7.24
N ASP A 256 -11.88 17.90 6.66
CA ASP A 256 -11.56 16.60 7.25
C ASP A 256 -10.48 16.73 8.34
N TRP A 257 -9.72 17.82 8.34
CA TRP A 257 -8.75 18.12 9.39
C TRP A 257 -9.43 18.34 10.75
N ASN A 258 -8.94 17.65 11.78
CA ASN A 258 -9.41 17.75 13.17
C ASN A 258 -10.93 17.65 13.36
N HIS A 259 -11.62 16.73 12.69
CA HIS A 259 -13.07 16.52 12.85
C HIS A 259 -13.94 17.75 12.51
N SER A 260 -13.50 18.63 11.62
CA SER A 260 -14.37 19.72 11.11
C SER A 260 -15.52 19.19 10.20
N GLY A 261 -15.69 17.87 10.10
CA GLY A 261 -16.08 17.13 8.89
C GLY A 261 -17.54 16.82 8.56
N PRO A 262 -18.59 17.01 9.38
CA PRO A 262 -19.95 16.80 8.88
C PRO A 262 -20.53 18.03 8.14
N GLN A 263 -19.87 19.19 8.20
CA GLN A 263 -20.41 20.47 7.70
C GLN A 263 -19.58 21.10 6.58
N CYS A 264 -18.95 20.30 5.71
CA CYS A 264 -18.36 20.88 4.52
C CYS A 264 -19.49 21.30 3.57
N SER A 265 -19.53 22.55 3.11
CA SER A 265 -20.56 22.95 2.12
C SER A 265 -20.44 22.19 0.79
N LEU A 266 -19.30 21.53 0.56
CA LEU A 266 -19.07 20.66 -0.61
C LEU A 266 -19.52 19.20 -0.39
N SER A 267 -19.80 18.76 0.84
CA SER A 267 -20.26 17.39 1.08
C SER A 267 -21.74 17.16 0.75
N SER A 268 -22.49 18.21 0.42
CA SER A 268 -23.96 18.19 0.27
C SER A 268 -24.45 18.34 -1.17
N SER A 269 -23.56 18.53 -2.16
CA SER A 269 -23.97 18.93 -3.53
C SER A 269 -24.35 17.78 -4.48
N LYS A 270 -24.76 16.60 -3.96
CA LYS A 270 -25.33 15.55 -4.81
C LYS A 270 -26.67 15.03 -4.27
N ARG A 271 -27.72 15.81 -4.56
CA ARG A 271 -29.04 15.42 -5.06
C ARG A 271 -30.00 16.62 -4.97
N LYS A 272 -29.76 17.66 -5.76
CA LYS A 272 -30.88 18.43 -6.31
C LYS A 272 -31.25 17.75 -7.60
N HIS A 273 -32.27 16.90 -7.51
CA HIS A 273 -33.06 16.47 -8.64
C HIS A 273 -33.88 17.70 -9.05
N ASP A 274 -33.27 18.59 -9.83
CA ASP A 274 -34.05 19.56 -10.61
C ASP A 274 -34.38 18.86 -11.93
N GLY A 275 -35.66 18.77 -12.21
CA GLY A 275 -36.17 18.19 -13.44
C GLY A 275 -35.82 19.09 -14.61
N SER A 276 -35.02 18.56 -15.52
CA SER A 276 -35.08 18.92 -16.93
C SER A 276 -34.61 17.71 -17.72
N ASP A 277 -35.51 17.17 -18.51
CA ASP A 277 -35.23 16.22 -19.57
C ASP A 277 -34.04 16.73 -20.40
N ASP A 278 -32.88 16.06 -20.30
CA ASP A 278 -31.89 16.12 -21.35
C ASP A 278 -31.15 14.78 -21.43
N ASN A 279 -31.19 14.25 -22.63
CA ASN A 279 -30.78 12.91 -23.01
C ASN A 279 -29.28 12.96 -23.25
N SER A 280 -28.47 12.60 -22.26
CA SER A 280 -27.02 12.51 -22.42
C SER A 280 -26.51 11.16 -21.93
N GLU A 281 -26.45 10.23 -22.90
CA GLU A 281 -25.75 8.96 -22.77
C GLU A 281 -24.30 9.23 -22.40
N SER A 282 -23.93 8.90 -21.15
CA SER A 282 -22.55 8.82 -20.72
C SER A 282 -22.24 7.36 -20.43
N GLU A 283 -21.30 6.81 -21.19
CA GLU A 283 -20.96 5.40 -21.18
C GLU A 283 -20.54 4.93 -19.77
N PRO A 284 -21.14 3.85 -19.26
CA PRO A 284 -20.74 3.26 -17.99
C PRO A 284 -19.40 2.51 -18.12
N ASP A 285 -18.58 2.60 -17.06
CA ASP A 285 -17.39 1.76 -16.88
C ASP A 285 -17.73 0.27 -17.13
N SER A 286 -17.18 -0.31 -18.19
CA SER A 286 -17.41 -1.69 -18.67
C SER A 286 -17.33 -2.77 -17.57
N ALA A 287 -16.53 -2.56 -16.52
CA ALA A 287 -16.42 -3.50 -15.40
C ALA A 287 -17.57 -3.39 -14.39
N VAL A 288 -18.15 -2.20 -14.22
CA VAL A 288 -19.31 -1.98 -13.36
C VAL A 288 -20.55 -2.49 -14.06
N GLU A 289 -20.68 -2.21 -15.37
CA GLU A 289 -21.78 -2.69 -16.20
C GLU A 289 -21.79 -4.23 -16.27
N ALA A 290 -20.65 -4.87 -16.53
CA ALA A 290 -20.53 -6.33 -16.51
C ALA A 290 -20.86 -6.95 -15.14
N ALA A 291 -20.54 -6.25 -14.03
CA ALA A 291 -20.87 -6.72 -12.69
C ALA A 291 -22.36 -6.53 -12.36
N THR A 292 -22.99 -5.45 -12.81
CA THR A 292 -24.43 -5.21 -12.65
C THR A 292 -25.25 -6.12 -13.56
N GLU A 293 -24.84 -6.37 -14.80
CA GLU A 293 -25.48 -7.34 -15.70
C GLU A 293 -25.40 -8.76 -15.14
N LEU A 294 -24.25 -9.14 -14.57
CA LEU A 294 -24.11 -10.42 -13.87
C LEU A 294 -25.07 -10.50 -12.69
N LEU A 295 -25.25 -9.44 -11.91
CA LEU A 295 -26.16 -9.43 -10.76
C LEU A 295 -27.64 -9.41 -11.17
N ASP A 296 -27.98 -8.73 -12.26
CA ASP A 296 -29.34 -8.66 -12.81
C ASP A 296 -29.74 -9.96 -13.51
N SER A 297 -28.77 -10.72 -14.01
CA SER A 297 -28.98 -12.07 -14.58
C SER A 297 -29.25 -13.16 -13.53
N LEU A 298 -28.99 -12.88 -12.25
CA LEU A 298 -29.19 -13.87 -11.18
C LEU A 298 -30.64 -13.91 -10.71
N ASP A 299 -31.20 -15.11 -10.70
CA ASP A 299 -32.52 -15.32 -10.16
C ASP A 299 -32.58 -15.02 -8.65
N ARG A 300 -33.79 -14.68 -8.19
CA ARG A 300 -34.03 -14.29 -6.79
C ARG A 300 -33.57 -15.36 -5.80
N ALA A 301 -33.62 -16.63 -6.20
CA ALA A 301 -33.17 -17.76 -5.39
C ALA A 301 -31.65 -17.78 -5.22
N THR A 302 -30.88 -17.53 -6.28
CA THR A 302 -29.42 -17.46 -6.23
C THR A 302 -28.96 -16.25 -5.43
N CYS A 303 -29.60 -15.08 -5.59
CA CYS A 303 -29.32 -13.90 -4.78
C CYS A 303 -29.55 -14.14 -3.27
N GLN A 304 -30.61 -14.86 -2.90
CA GLN A 304 -30.85 -15.25 -1.51
C GLN A 304 -29.82 -16.28 -0.99
N SER A 305 -29.37 -17.20 -1.84
CA SER A 305 -28.35 -18.18 -1.49
C SER A 305 -26.99 -17.52 -1.23
N LEU A 306 -26.58 -16.60 -2.11
CA LEU A 306 -25.36 -15.80 -1.97
C LEU A 306 -25.39 -14.93 -0.71
N SER A 307 -26.52 -14.26 -0.43
CA SER A 307 -26.70 -13.48 0.80
C SER A 307 -26.53 -14.33 2.06
N LYS A 308 -27.11 -15.55 2.09
CA LYS A 308 -26.91 -16.50 3.20
C LYS A 308 -25.47 -16.98 3.31
N PHE A 309 -24.79 -17.22 2.19
CA PHE A 309 -23.39 -17.62 2.15
C PHE A 309 -22.47 -16.53 2.73
N PHE A 310 -22.60 -15.28 2.27
CA PHE A 310 -21.82 -14.15 2.80
C PHE A 310 -22.12 -13.89 4.28
N LYS A 311 -23.38 -14.00 4.71
CA LYS A 311 -23.74 -13.88 6.12
C LYS A 311 -23.06 -14.95 6.98
N ARG A 312 -23.10 -16.22 6.56
CA ARG A 312 -22.39 -17.32 7.25
C ARG A 312 -20.86 -17.14 7.26
N ALA A 313 -20.28 -16.65 6.18
CA ALA A 313 -18.84 -16.36 6.11
C ALA A 313 -18.44 -15.26 7.10
N THR A 314 -19.22 -14.18 7.17
CA THR A 314 -18.97 -13.07 8.11
C THR A 314 -19.20 -13.48 9.58
N ASP A 315 -20.19 -14.30 9.87
CA ASP A 315 -20.46 -14.81 11.23
C ASP A 315 -19.38 -15.80 11.71
N SER A 316 -18.88 -16.65 10.80
CA SER A 316 -17.75 -17.55 11.08
C SER A 316 -16.47 -16.78 11.43
N MET A 317 -16.20 -15.66 10.74
CA MET A 317 -15.07 -14.79 11.05
C MET A 317 -15.21 -14.09 12.41
N LYS A 318 -16.43 -13.67 12.79
CA LYS A 318 -16.70 -13.08 14.12
C LYS A 318 -16.57 -14.11 15.25
N GLY A 319 -16.98 -15.36 15.02
CA GLY A 319 -16.81 -16.46 15.97
C GLY A 319 -15.35 -16.81 16.25
N LYS A 320 -14.50 -16.83 15.21
CA LYS A 320 -13.04 -17.06 15.34
C LYS A 320 -12.36 -15.94 16.15
N LYS A 321 -12.76 -14.67 15.96
CA LYS A 321 -12.25 -13.54 16.76
C LYS A 321 -12.63 -13.63 18.25
N LYS A 322 -13.83 -14.12 18.59
CA LYS A 322 -14.25 -14.29 20.00
C LYS A 322 -13.51 -15.43 20.71
N LYS A 323 -13.23 -16.56 20.03
CA LYS A 323 -12.46 -17.67 20.62
C LYS A 323 -10.99 -17.30 20.86
N ALA A 324 -10.36 -16.56 19.95
CA ALA A 324 -8.98 -16.08 20.10
C ALA A 324 -8.79 -15.05 21.24
N LYS A 325 -9.87 -14.38 21.66
CA LYS A 325 -9.86 -13.42 22.78
C LYS A 325 -10.07 -14.10 24.14
N LYS A 326 -10.71 -15.28 24.17
CA LYS A 326 -10.97 -16.07 25.39
C LYS A 326 -9.80 -16.96 25.79
N SER A 327 -8.87 -17.25 24.86
CA SER A 327 -7.64 -18.01 25.14
C SER A 327 -6.44 -17.13 25.56
N LYS A 328 -6.68 -15.84 25.80
CA LYS A 328 -5.65 -14.85 26.18
C LYS A 328 -5.91 -14.19 27.55
N ASN A 329 -6.95 -14.63 28.27
CA ASN A 329 -7.23 -14.25 29.65
C ASN A 329 -7.06 -15.44 30.56
#